data_AF-A0A7C7LB14-F1
#
_entry.id   AF-A0A7C7LB14-F1
#
_cell.length_a   1.000
_cell.length_b   1.000
_cell.length_c   1.000
_cell.angle_alpha   90.00
_cell.angle_beta   90.00
_cell.angle_gamma   90.00
#
_symmetry.space_group_name_H-M   'P 1'
#
loop_
_entity.id
_entity.type
_entity.pdbx_description
1 polymer ?
#
loop_
_entity_poly.entity_id
_entity_poly.type
_entity_poly.pdbx_seq_one_letter_code
_entity_poly.pdbx_strand_id
1 'polypeptide(L)'
;LIYLRDSATLLDSTGARFLKRNNLSLEVLQPQDEAVLNQLLQGQLPEAVKQSLDETRRALQTRIETISQAVPTVDPTLVGAVRSTLGRMEHDLTALHKKILKAAKRNNDTLRRQFVCTQTQAFPEGRPQERVLGFVGFVDRFGPKLVDRLLTELPLDPKHHALITP
;
A
#
# COMPACT_ATOMS: atom_id res chain seq x y z
N LEU A 1 -1.27 21.71 -35.07
CA LEU A 1 -0.72 20.59 -34.28
C LEU A 1 -0.68 21.03 -32.82
N ILE A 2 -1.17 20.19 -31.89
CA ILE A 2 -1.10 20.44 -30.45
C ILE A 2 -0.08 19.43 -29.90
N TYR A 3 0.99 19.93 -29.28
CA TYR A 3 1.99 19.11 -28.61
C TYR A 3 1.76 19.18 -27.09
N LEU A 4 1.81 18.02 -26.43
CA LEU A 4 1.75 17.95 -24.97
C LEU A 4 3.08 18.46 -24.41
N ARG A 5 3.04 19.10 -23.23
CA ARG A 5 4.25 19.46 -22.50
C ARG A 5 4.83 18.23 -21.81
N ASP A 6 6.14 18.20 -21.65
CA ASP A 6 6.81 17.24 -20.80
C ASP A 6 6.27 17.36 -19.37
N SER A 7 6.12 16.22 -18.71
CA SER A 7 5.72 16.16 -17.31
C SER A 7 6.66 15.23 -16.59
N ALA A 8 7.20 15.69 -15.45
CA ALA A 8 8.14 14.91 -14.67
C ALA A 8 7.94 15.11 -13.17
N THR A 9 8.28 14.08 -12.41
CA THR A 9 8.39 14.13 -10.95
C THR A 9 9.84 13.93 -10.54
N LEU A 10 10.30 14.75 -9.62
CA LEU A 10 11.66 14.75 -9.10
C LEU A 10 11.68 14.17 -7.69
N LEU A 11 12.30 13.00 -7.55
CA LEU A 11 12.52 12.35 -6.25
C LEU A 11 13.98 12.45 -5.84
N ASP A 12 14.21 12.59 -4.53
CA ASP A 12 15.56 12.48 -3.99
C ASP A 12 16.00 11.02 -3.93
N SER A 13 17.28 10.80 -3.63
CA SER A 13 17.84 9.46 -3.52
C SER A 13 17.14 8.57 -2.49
N THR A 14 16.51 9.16 -1.47
CA THR A 14 15.78 8.42 -0.43
C THR A 14 14.43 7.95 -0.97
N GLY A 15 13.65 8.85 -1.59
CA GLY A 15 12.37 8.53 -2.22
C GLY A 15 12.53 7.53 -3.38
N ALA A 16 13.54 7.72 -4.22
CA ALA A 16 13.88 6.79 -5.31
C ALA A 16 14.20 5.39 -4.79
N ARG A 17 15.05 5.30 -3.75
CA ARG A 17 15.40 4.02 -3.12
C ARG A 17 14.20 3.37 -2.45
N PHE A 18 13.30 4.16 -1.86
CA PHE A 18 12.07 3.67 -1.28
C PHE A 18 11.16 3.00 -2.33
N LEU A 19 10.90 3.66 -3.46
CA LEU A 19 10.12 3.09 -4.56
C LEU A 19 10.75 1.79 -5.07
N LYS A 20 12.07 1.82 -5.35
CA LYS A 20 12.80 0.65 -5.85
C LYS A 20 12.77 -0.53 -4.87
N ARG A 21 13.04 -0.29 -3.58
CA ARG A 21 13.08 -1.35 -2.55
C ARG A 21 11.73 -2.02 -2.36
N ASN A 22 10.64 -1.26 -2.49
CA ASN A 22 9.28 -1.77 -2.32
C ASN A 22 8.60 -2.15 -3.64
N ASN A 23 9.32 -2.09 -4.77
CA ASN A 23 8.81 -2.35 -6.12
C ASN A 23 7.52 -1.56 -6.44
N LEU A 24 7.51 -0.27 -6.11
CA LEU A 24 6.38 0.63 -6.31
C LEU A 24 6.61 1.50 -7.54
N SER A 25 5.57 1.70 -8.34
CA SER A 25 5.54 2.72 -9.37
C SER A 25 5.21 4.09 -8.78
N LEU A 26 5.39 5.17 -9.53
CA LEU A 26 5.11 6.52 -9.03
C LEU A 26 3.60 6.75 -8.86
N GLU A 27 2.80 6.20 -9.76
CA GLU A 27 1.35 6.43 -9.87
C GLU A 27 0.62 5.95 -8.61
N VAL A 28 1.14 4.89 -7.96
CA VAL A 28 0.56 4.36 -6.72
C VAL A 28 0.74 5.29 -5.52
N LEU A 29 1.61 6.30 -5.61
CA LEU A 29 1.72 7.35 -4.60
C LEU A 29 0.66 8.43 -4.75
N GLN A 30 -0.16 8.41 -5.81
CA GLN A 30 -1.23 9.38 -5.95
C GLN A 30 -2.14 9.38 -4.71
N PRO A 31 -2.49 10.56 -4.18
CA PRO A 31 -3.22 10.65 -2.94
C PRO A 31 -4.70 10.45 -3.22
N GLN A 32 -5.13 9.20 -3.21
CA GLN A 32 -6.56 8.86 -3.23
C GLN A 32 -6.91 7.73 -2.25
N ASP A 33 -5.96 6.90 -1.80
CA ASP A 33 -6.20 5.90 -0.75
C ASP A 33 -4.90 5.47 -0.03
N GLU A 34 -5.00 5.14 1.26
CA GLU A 34 -3.95 4.45 2.02
C GLU A 34 -3.82 2.96 1.61
N ALA A 35 -4.59 2.46 0.64
CA ALA A 35 -4.57 1.08 0.16
C ALA A 35 -3.15 0.54 -0.10
N VAL A 36 -2.30 1.33 -0.77
CA VAL A 36 -0.91 0.94 -1.09
C VAL A 36 -0.07 0.82 0.17
N LEU A 37 -0.17 1.81 1.08
CA LEU A 37 0.47 1.75 2.39
C LEU A 37 -0.02 0.54 3.19
N ASN A 38 -1.31 0.22 3.12
CA ASN A 38 -1.90 -0.93 3.77
C ASN A 38 -1.36 -2.26 3.23
N GLN A 39 -1.19 -2.37 1.91
CA GLN A 39 -0.60 -3.53 1.26
C GLN A 39 0.87 -3.71 1.65
N LEU A 40 1.65 -2.63 1.68
CA LEU A 40 3.05 -2.67 2.15
C LEU A 40 3.15 -3.12 3.61
N LEU A 41 2.28 -2.60 4.47
CA LEU A 41 2.24 -2.97 5.88
C LEU A 41 1.76 -4.41 6.10
N GLN A 42 0.84 -4.92 5.27
CA GLN A 42 0.46 -6.33 5.25
C GLN A 42 1.63 -7.24 4.85
N GLY A 43 2.42 -6.82 3.86
CA GLY A 43 3.62 -7.53 3.43
C GLY A 43 4.64 -7.74 4.55
N GLN A 44 4.74 -6.79 5.49
CA GLN A 44 5.66 -6.80 6.63
C GLN A 44 5.22 -7.71 7.79
N LEU A 45 4.01 -8.27 7.77
CA LEU A 45 3.63 -9.24 8.80
C LEU A 45 4.56 -10.46 8.73
N PRO A 46 5.08 -10.94 9.88
CA PRO A 46 5.85 -12.17 9.92
C PRO A 46 5.07 -13.33 9.29
N GLU A 47 5.73 -14.12 8.45
CA GLU A 47 5.06 -15.18 7.69
C GLU A 47 4.38 -16.20 8.61
N ALA A 48 4.98 -16.49 9.76
CA ALA A 48 4.38 -17.33 10.80
C ALA A 48 3.01 -16.82 11.29
N VAL A 49 2.82 -15.50 11.38
CA VAL A 49 1.53 -14.91 11.80
C VAL A 49 0.48 -15.07 10.70
N LYS A 50 0.87 -14.87 9.43
CA LYS A 50 -0.04 -15.07 8.29
C LYS A 50 -0.49 -16.52 8.20
N GLN A 51 0.47 -17.45 8.27
CA GLN A 51 0.22 -18.89 8.27
C GLN A 51 -0.71 -19.30 9.41
N SER A 52 -0.44 -18.83 10.64
CA SER A 52 -1.27 -19.15 11.80
C SER A 52 -2.72 -18.68 11.66
N LEU A 53 -2.95 -17.48 11.10
CA LEU A 53 -4.30 -16.98 10.84
C LEU A 53 -5.05 -17.83 9.80
N ASP A 54 -4.36 -18.24 8.74
CA ASP A 54 -4.95 -19.05 7.68
C ASP A 54 -5.21 -20.49 8.12
N GLU A 55 -4.29 -21.09 8.87
CA GLU A 55 -4.47 -22.39 9.52
C GLU A 55 -5.66 -22.37 10.48
N THR A 56 -5.78 -21.32 11.30
CA THR A 56 -6.91 -21.16 12.23
C THR A 56 -8.23 -21.07 11.48
N ARG A 57 -8.28 -20.31 10.37
CA ARG A 57 -9.49 -20.19 9.54
C ARG A 57 -9.91 -21.55 8.97
N ARG A 58 -8.96 -22.31 8.41
CA ARG A 58 -9.22 -23.65 7.87
C ARG A 58 -9.68 -24.60 8.97
N ALA A 59 -9.02 -24.60 10.12
CA ALA A 59 -9.37 -25.45 11.24
C ALA A 59 -10.78 -25.17 11.77
N LEU A 60 -11.20 -23.91 11.85
CA LEU A 60 -12.57 -23.53 12.22
C LEU A 60 -13.60 -24.11 11.24
N GLN A 61 -13.39 -23.93 9.94
CA GLN A 61 -14.29 -24.45 8.90
C GLN A 61 -14.40 -25.97 8.99
N THR A 62 -13.27 -26.68 9.04
CA THR A 62 -13.26 -28.15 9.12
C THR A 62 -13.98 -28.66 10.37
N ARG A 63 -13.69 -28.08 11.55
CA ARG A 63 -14.28 -28.55 12.82
C ARG A 63 -15.77 -28.25 12.91
N ILE A 64 -16.21 -27.08 12.44
CA ILE A 64 -17.63 -26.74 12.43
C ILE A 64 -18.39 -27.58 11.40
N GLU A 65 -17.80 -27.89 10.24
CA GLU A 65 -18.42 -28.78 9.26
C GLU A 65 -18.66 -30.18 9.84
N THR A 66 -17.69 -30.73 10.60
CA THR A 66 -17.89 -32.00 11.31
C THR A 66 -19.08 -31.94 12.28
N ILE A 67 -19.23 -30.83 13.01
CA ILE A 67 -20.39 -30.63 13.91
C ILE A 67 -21.69 -30.51 13.10
N SER A 68 -21.66 -29.80 11.98
CA SER A 68 -22.83 -29.61 11.10
C SER A 68 -23.36 -30.93 10.54
N GLN A 69 -22.48 -31.92 10.31
CA GLN A 69 -22.86 -33.26 9.85
C GLN A 69 -23.41 -34.14 10.98
N ALA A 70 -22.94 -33.97 12.21
CA ALA A 70 -23.36 -34.77 13.37
C ALA A 70 -24.65 -34.26 14.02
N VAL A 71 -24.86 -32.94 14.07
CA VAL A 71 -26.00 -32.29 14.74
C VAL A 71 -27.39 -32.79 14.31
N PRO A 72 -27.65 -33.14 13.02
CA PRO A 72 -28.95 -33.68 12.61
C PRO A 72 -29.37 -34.97 13.32
N THR A 73 -28.42 -35.72 13.88
CA THR A 73 -28.72 -36.91 14.71
C THR A 73 -29.37 -36.56 16.04
N VAL A 74 -29.19 -35.32 16.50
CA VAL A 74 -29.80 -34.77 17.72
C VAL A 74 -31.04 -33.95 17.36
N ASP A 75 -30.88 -32.95 16.49
CA ASP A 75 -31.97 -32.11 16.00
C ASP A 75 -31.59 -31.46 14.65
N PRO A 76 -32.30 -31.79 13.54
CA PRO A 76 -32.00 -31.23 12.23
C PRO A 76 -32.24 -29.73 12.12
N THR A 77 -33.03 -29.12 13.00
CA THR A 77 -33.30 -27.67 12.99
C THR A 77 -32.08 -26.85 13.45
N LEU A 78 -31.13 -27.47 14.16
CA LEU A 78 -29.94 -26.81 14.69
C LEU A 78 -28.83 -26.55 13.66
N VAL A 79 -28.91 -27.09 12.44
CA VAL A 79 -27.91 -26.87 11.38
C VAL A 79 -27.73 -25.38 11.07
N GLY A 80 -28.80 -24.60 11.10
CA GLY A 80 -28.74 -23.14 10.93
C GLY A 80 -27.94 -22.44 12.03
N ALA A 81 -28.08 -22.90 13.29
CA ALA A 81 -27.34 -22.35 14.42
C ALA A 81 -25.83 -22.67 14.35
N VAL A 82 -25.48 -23.85 13.83
CA VAL A 82 -24.07 -24.23 13.57
C VAL A 82 -23.45 -23.31 12.52
N ARG A 83 -24.14 -23.07 11.39
CA ARG A 83 -23.68 -22.15 10.34
C ARG A 83 -23.54 -20.70 10.83
N SER A 84 -24.53 -20.22 11.60
CA SER A 84 -24.47 -18.89 12.23
C SER A 84 -23.28 -18.75 13.17
N THR A 85 -22.94 -19.81 13.90
CA THR A 85 -21.79 -19.84 14.80
C THR A 85 -20.47 -19.79 14.04
N LEU A 86 -20.33 -20.52 12.92
CA LEU A 86 -19.17 -20.38 12.03
C LEU A 86 -19.00 -18.93 11.56
N GLY A 87 -20.08 -18.31 11.05
CA GLY A 87 -20.02 -16.94 10.54
C GLY A 87 -19.57 -15.93 11.59
N ARG A 88 -20.00 -16.09 12.86
CA ARG A 88 -19.51 -15.25 13.97
C ARG A 88 -18.03 -15.46 14.26
N MET A 89 -17.57 -16.71 14.31
CA MET A 89 -16.15 -17.03 14.53
C MET A 89 -15.26 -16.48 13.40
N GLU A 90 -15.70 -16.59 12.14
CA GLU A 90 -14.98 -16.01 10.99
C GLU A 90 -14.94 -14.48 11.05
N HIS A 91 -16.04 -13.85 11.48
CA HIS A 91 -16.09 -12.41 11.71
C HIS A 91 -15.10 -11.98 12.80
N ASP A 92 -15.09 -12.67 13.94
CA ASP A 92 -14.19 -12.38 15.06
C ASP A 92 -12.72 -12.60 14.69
N LEU A 93 -12.41 -13.66 13.93
CA LEU A 93 -11.07 -13.90 13.41
C LEU A 93 -10.63 -12.78 12.45
N THR A 94 -11.55 -12.30 11.60
CA THR A 94 -11.30 -11.16 10.71
C THR A 94 -11.07 -9.87 11.48
N ALA A 95 -11.84 -9.63 12.55
CA ALA A 95 -11.65 -8.48 13.43
C ALA A 95 -10.29 -8.54 14.16
N LEU A 96 -9.89 -9.73 14.62
CA LEU A 96 -8.56 -9.96 15.22
C LEU A 96 -7.45 -9.69 14.19
N HIS A 97 -7.57 -10.21 12.97
CA HIS A 97 -6.61 -9.94 11.89
C HIS A 97 -6.47 -8.42 11.63
N LYS A 98 -7.57 -7.67 11.58
CA LYS A 98 -7.53 -6.21 11.45
C LYS A 98 -6.79 -5.53 12.61
N LYS A 99 -6.96 -6.02 13.86
CA LYS A 99 -6.22 -5.51 15.03
C LYS A 99 -4.73 -5.81 14.97
N ILE A 100 -4.36 -7.04 14.57
CA ILE A 100 -2.96 -7.44 14.36
C ILE A 100 -2.30 -6.54 13.31
N LEU A 101 -2.99 -6.32 12.19
CA LEU A 101 -2.55 -5.38 11.16
C LEU A 101 -2.35 -4.00 11.75
N LYS A 102 -3.36 -3.45 12.45
CA LYS A 102 -3.26 -2.12 13.08
C LYS A 102 -2.07 -2.00 14.05
N ALA A 103 -1.76 -3.05 14.82
CA ALA A 103 -0.60 -3.08 15.69
C ALA A 103 0.71 -3.12 14.89
N ALA A 104 0.80 -3.95 13.85
CA ALA A 104 1.94 -3.96 12.94
C ALA A 104 2.13 -2.60 12.23
N LYS A 105 1.04 -1.89 11.89
CA LYS A 105 1.09 -0.53 11.36
C LYS A 105 1.72 0.45 12.35
N ARG A 106 1.33 0.39 13.62
CA ARG A 106 1.89 1.24 14.70
C ARG A 106 3.38 0.96 14.93
N ASN A 107 3.79 -0.29 14.85
CA ASN A 107 5.19 -0.66 15.06
C ASN A 107 6.09 -0.34 13.83
N ASN A 108 5.49 -0.04 12.68
CA ASN A 108 6.17 0.27 11.43
C ASN A 108 6.10 1.77 11.08
N ASP A 109 6.28 2.64 12.09
CA ASP A 109 6.33 4.10 11.92
C ASP A 109 7.39 4.53 10.89
N THR A 110 8.50 3.80 10.80
CA THR A 110 9.54 4.07 9.79
C THR A 110 9.01 3.88 8.37
N LEU A 111 8.28 2.79 8.10
CA LEU A 111 7.71 2.53 6.77
C LEU A 111 6.65 3.57 6.42
N ARG A 112 5.75 3.87 7.38
CA ARG A 112 4.73 4.91 7.21
C ARG A 112 5.37 6.27 6.93
N ARG A 113 6.38 6.66 7.70
CA ARG A 113 7.10 7.92 7.53
C ARG A 113 7.79 7.98 6.17
N GLN A 114 8.47 6.92 5.75
CA GLN A 114 9.12 6.86 4.43
C GLN A 114 8.11 6.95 3.29
N PHE A 115 6.97 6.27 3.40
CA PHE A 115 5.88 6.36 2.43
C PHE A 115 5.34 7.78 2.33
N VAL A 116 4.97 8.39 3.47
CA VAL A 116 4.42 9.75 3.52
C VAL A 116 5.43 10.77 3.00
N CYS A 117 6.71 10.70 3.42
CA CYS A 117 7.74 11.59 2.91
C CYS A 117 7.91 11.48 1.38
N THR A 118 7.91 10.26 0.84
CA THR A 118 8.03 10.03 -0.61
C THR A 118 6.78 10.53 -1.35
N GLN A 119 5.58 10.27 -0.80
CA GLN A 119 4.31 10.75 -1.35
C GLN A 119 4.23 12.28 -1.35
N THR A 120 4.58 12.95 -0.24
CA THR A 120 4.57 14.41 -0.18
C THR A 120 5.60 15.05 -1.10
N GLN A 121 6.70 14.36 -1.42
CA GLN A 121 7.64 14.82 -2.44
C GLN A 121 7.06 14.74 -3.85
N ALA A 122 6.41 13.62 -4.20
CA ALA A 122 5.83 13.41 -5.52
C ALA A 122 4.53 14.21 -5.74
N PHE A 123 3.70 14.26 -4.70
CA PHE A 123 2.36 14.86 -4.69
C PHE A 123 2.19 15.82 -3.51
N PRO A 124 2.95 16.93 -3.46
CA PRO A 124 2.76 17.97 -2.44
C PRO A 124 1.31 18.46 -2.47
N GLU A 125 0.70 18.65 -1.29
CA GLU A 125 -0.73 19.02 -1.14
C GLU A 125 -1.70 18.09 -1.89
N GLY A 126 -1.26 16.89 -2.21
CA GLY A 126 -2.03 15.92 -2.97
C GLY A 126 -2.10 16.17 -4.48
N ARG A 127 -1.27 17.06 -5.02
CA ARG A 127 -1.28 17.46 -6.42
C ARG A 127 0.08 17.21 -7.07
N PRO A 128 0.18 17.00 -8.39
CA PRO A 128 1.47 16.80 -9.06
C PRO A 128 2.47 17.89 -8.69
N GLN A 129 3.72 17.50 -8.41
CA GLN A 129 4.78 18.40 -7.94
C GLN A 129 4.94 19.67 -8.78
N GLU A 130 4.92 19.53 -10.10
CA GLU A 130 5.00 20.62 -11.09
C GLU A 130 3.85 21.66 -11.01
N ARG A 131 2.76 21.35 -10.30
CA ARG A 131 1.60 22.24 -10.12
C ARG A 131 1.58 22.96 -8.77
N VAL A 132 2.51 22.64 -7.88
CA VAL A 132 2.56 23.18 -6.50
C VAL A 132 3.91 23.85 -6.24
N LEU A 133 5.00 23.22 -6.63
CA LEU A 133 6.35 23.75 -6.40
C LEU A 133 6.79 24.64 -7.55
N GLY A 134 7.31 25.82 -7.22
CA GLY A 134 8.03 26.68 -8.14
C GLY A 134 9.48 26.22 -8.34
N PHE A 135 10.09 26.66 -9.45
CA PHE A 135 11.47 26.30 -9.84
C PHE A 135 12.51 26.48 -8.72
N VAL A 136 12.42 27.58 -7.95
CA VAL A 136 13.35 27.86 -6.85
C VAL A 136 13.35 26.75 -5.80
N GLY A 137 12.19 26.18 -5.48
CA GLY A 137 12.09 25.08 -4.51
C GLY A 137 12.77 23.79 -4.99
N PHE A 138 12.86 23.59 -6.31
CA PHE A 138 13.61 22.46 -6.87
C PHE A 138 15.11 22.70 -6.82
N VAL A 139 15.58 23.90 -7.17
CA VAL A 139 17.01 24.24 -7.12
C VAL A 139 17.54 24.23 -5.69
N ASP A 140 16.76 24.72 -4.72
CA ASP A 140 17.11 24.65 -3.30
C ASP A 140 17.33 23.19 -2.85
N ARG A 141 16.45 22.27 -3.28
CA ARG A 141 16.49 20.87 -2.87
C ARG A 141 17.53 20.02 -3.61
N PHE A 142 17.70 20.23 -4.91
CA PHE A 142 18.51 19.38 -5.80
C PHE A 142 19.80 20.05 -6.29
N GLY A 143 19.99 21.32 -5.95
CA GLY A 143 21.18 22.09 -6.30
C GLY A 143 21.17 22.66 -7.72
N PRO A 144 22.19 23.47 -8.06
CA PRO A 144 22.24 24.23 -9.30
C PRO A 144 22.40 23.38 -10.55
N LYS A 145 22.95 22.16 -10.43
CA LYS A 145 23.14 21.21 -11.54
C LYS A 145 21.82 20.58 -12.03
N LEU A 146 20.71 20.84 -11.35
CA LEU A 146 19.41 20.30 -11.72
C LEU A 146 19.04 20.65 -13.17
N VAL A 147 19.29 21.89 -13.60
CA VAL A 147 18.92 22.35 -14.95
C VAL A 147 19.63 21.53 -16.02
N ASP A 148 20.95 21.32 -15.88
CA ASP A 148 21.75 20.55 -16.82
C ASP A 148 21.24 19.10 -16.92
N ARG A 149 20.86 18.52 -15.78
CA ARG A 149 20.27 17.17 -15.72
C ARG A 149 18.92 17.11 -16.41
N LEU A 150 18.03 18.07 -16.15
CA LEU A 150 16.72 18.13 -16.81
C LEU A 150 16.85 18.25 -18.33
N LEU A 151 17.76 19.09 -18.83
CA LEU A 151 18.02 19.24 -20.26
C LEU A 151 18.55 17.95 -20.91
N THR A 152 19.20 17.08 -20.13
CA THR A 152 19.79 15.83 -20.62
C THR A 152 18.83 14.64 -20.49
N GLU A 153 18.05 14.58 -19.42
CA GLU A 153 17.25 13.41 -19.03
C GLU A 153 15.78 13.50 -19.47
N LEU A 154 15.25 14.70 -19.78
CA LEU A 154 13.89 14.84 -20.29
C LEU A 154 13.79 14.39 -21.76
N PRO A 155 12.85 13.48 -22.09
CA PRO A 155 12.64 13.05 -23.46
C PRO A 155 11.99 14.16 -24.30
N LEU A 156 12.43 14.32 -25.55
CA LEU A 156 11.89 15.31 -26.50
C LEU A 156 10.53 14.90 -27.12
N ASP A 157 10.04 13.68 -26.87
CA ASP A 157 8.74 13.14 -27.32
C ASP A 157 7.89 12.74 -26.10
N PRO A 158 7.11 13.66 -25.50
CA PRO A 158 6.36 13.42 -24.29
C PRO A 158 5.13 12.54 -24.54
N LYS A 159 5.35 11.22 -24.49
CA LYS A 159 4.26 10.22 -24.43
C LYS A 159 3.95 9.77 -23.00
N HIS A 160 4.89 9.93 -22.08
CA HIS A 160 4.77 9.41 -20.70
C HIS A 160 5.35 10.39 -19.68
N HIS A 161 4.82 10.33 -18.46
CA HIS A 161 5.35 11.08 -17.32
C HIS A 161 6.70 10.51 -16.88
N ALA A 162 7.72 11.36 -16.72
CA ALA A 162 9.06 10.94 -16.37
C ALA A 162 9.32 10.98 -14.85
N LEU A 163 10.01 9.97 -14.33
CA LEU A 163 10.54 10.00 -12.97
C LEU A 163 12.04 10.30 -13.03
N ILE A 164 12.45 11.44 -12.45
CA ILE A 164 13.85 11.90 -12.44
C ILE A 164 14.39 11.82 -11.01
N THR A 165 15.62 11.34 -10.87
CA THR A 165 16.31 11.20 -9.58
C THR A 165 17.62 11.99 -9.58
N PRO A 166 17.57 13.30 -9.22
CA PRO A 166 18.71 14.21 -9.23
C PRO A 166 19.78 13.93 -8.16
#